data_AF-A0A957AAE3-F1
#
_entry.id   AF-A0A957AAE3-F1
#
_cell.length_a   1.000
_cell.length_b   1.000
_cell.length_c   1.000
_cell.angle_alpha   90.00
_cell.angle_beta   90.00
_cell.angle_gamma   90.00
#
_symmetry.space_group_name_H-M   'P 1'
#
loop_
_entity.id
_entity.type
_entity.pdbx_description
1 polymer ?
#
loop_
_entity_poly.entity_id
_entity_poly.type
_entity_poly.pdbx_seq_one_letter_code
_entity_poly.pdbx_strand_id
1 'polypeptide(L)'
;MTDPWRWTATRIAEAVRAREVSCREVIESHLARIETTNPSVNAVTRILAGEALAIAESHDRRLAAGERLGPIAGVPITVKENVDLAGSPTTMGVQALAADLPLGDAPHVARLKAAGAIPIARTNLPDYALRWHTENALHGLTRNPWDANLTCGGSSGGDAAAIATGMTPIGLGNDIAGSVRWPSQCCATCALKPTRGRVPRTRMTATPVPRSMASQVFAVHGPMARSVEDLWL
;
A
#
# COMPACT_ATOMS: atom_id res chain seq x y z
N MET A 1 -20.53 -1.80 17.55
CA MET A 1 -19.07 -2.07 17.49
C MET A 1 -18.47 -1.14 16.45
N THR A 2 -17.29 -0.57 16.71
CA THR A 2 -16.60 0.32 15.75
C THR A 2 -16.13 -0.48 14.54
N ASP A 3 -16.33 0.05 13.33
CA ASP A 3 -15.87 -0.61 12.10
C ASP A 3 -14.33 -0.79 12.07
N PRO A 4 -13.81 -1.99 11.74
CA PRO A 4 -12.37 -2.26 11.69
C PRO A 4 -11.57 -1.28 10.81
N TRP A 5 -12.19 -0.73 9.76
CA TRP A 5 -11.50 0.22 8.86
C TRP A 5 -10.98 1.48 9.57
N ARG A 6 -11.54 1.81 10.74
CA ARG A 6 -11.14 2.95 11.56
C ARG A 6 -9.96 2.67 12.49
N TRP A 7 -9.60 1.40 12.71
CA TRP A 7 -8.56 1.01 13.66
C TRP A 7 -7.16 1.30 13.12
N THR A 8 -6.17 1.46 14.01
CA THR A 8 -4.75 1.47 13.64
C THR A 8 -4.31 0.07 13.20
N ALA A 9 -3.19 -0.04 12.47
CA ALA A 9 -2.64 -1.34 12.10
C ALA A 9 -2.28 -2.17 13.33
N THR A 10 -1.69 -1.53 14.36
CA THR A 10 -1.38 -2.17 15.65
C THR A 10 -2.64 -2.76 16.28
N ARG A 11 -3.74 -2.00 16.36
CA ARG A 11 -4.99 -2.48 16.94
C ARG A 11 -5.60 -3.63 16.14
N ILE A 12 -5.54 -3.58 14.81
CA ILE A 12 -5.99 -4.68 13.94
C ILE A 12 -5.20 -5.95 14.25
N ALA A 13 -3.86 -5.86 14.25
CA ALA A 13 -3.00 -7.01 14.48
C ALA A 13 -3.21 -7.63 15.88
N GLU A 14 -3.40 -6.80 16.90
CA GLU A 14 -3.73 -7.24 18.25
C GLU A 14 -5.08 -7.96 18.32
N ALA A 15 -6.14 -7.35 17.78
CA ALA A 15 -7.49 -7.90 17.81
C ALA A 15 -7.57 -9.24 17.05
N VAL A 16 -6.90 -9.35 15.90
CA VAL A 16 -6.81 -10.59 15.12
C VAL A 16 -6.08 -11.68 15.91
N ARG A 17 -4.91 -11.38 16.51
CA ARG A 17 -4.17 -12.36 17.32
C ARG A 17 -4.94 -12.79 18.57
N ALA A 18 -5.69 -11.88 19.18
CA ALA A 18 -6.57 -12.14 20.32
C ALA A 18 -7.87 -12.86 19.90
N ARG A 19 -8.10 -13.04 18.59
CA ARG A 19 -9.34 -13.62 18.01
C ARG A 19 -10.60 -12.82 18.40
N GLU A 20 -10.46 -11.53 18.62
CA GLU A 20 -11.56 -10.58 18.84
C GLU A 20 -12.28 -10.23 17.52
N VAL A 21 -11.56 -10.36 16.39
CA VAL A 21 -12.07 -10.16 15.03
C VAL A 21 -11.35 -11.16 14.10
N SER A 22 -12.03 -11.64 13.07
CA SER A 22 -11.39 -12.43 12.00
C SER A 22 -10.64 -11.53 11.01
N CYS A 23 -9.64 -12.09 10.33
CA CYS A 23 -8.99 -11.43 9.20
C CYS A 23 -10.03 -11.10 8.12
N ARG A 24 -10.98 -12.02 7.87
CA ARG A 24 -12.05 -11.82 6.88
C ARG A 24 -12.88 -10.57 7.19
N GLU A 25 -13.36 -10.41 8.43
CA GLU A 25 -14.14 -9.24 8.84
C GLU A 25 -13.36 -7.93 8.68
N VAL A 26 -12.05 -7.94 9.00
CA VAL A 26 -11.17 -6.78 8.80
C VAL A 26 -11.07 -6.42 7.32
N ILE A 27 -10.81 -7.40 6.45
CA ILE A 27 -10.65 -7.17 5.02
C ILE A 27 -11.97 -6.72 4.38
N GLU A 28 -13.10 -7.35 4.71
CA GLU A 28 -14.42 -6.93 4.25
C GLU A 28 -14.73 -5.49 4.65
N SER A 29 -14.39 -5.09 5.88
CA SER A 29 -14.56 -3.72 6.35
C SER A 29 -13.77 -2.70 5.52
N HIS A 30 -12.54 -3.03 5.11
CA HIS A 30 -11.72 -2.14 4.29
C HIS A 30 -12.13 -2.13 2.81
N LEU A 31 -12.53 -3.27 2.26
CA LEU A 31 -13.07 -3.36 0.89
C LEU A 31 -14.37 -2.55 0.75
N ALA A 32 -15.28 -2.63 1.73
CA ALA A 32 -16.48 -1.80 1.76
C ALA A 32 -16.15 -0.30 1.85
N ARG A 33 -15.09 0.06 2.59
CA ARG A 33 -14.62 1.45 2.66
C ARG A 33 -14.05 1.92 1.33
N ILE A 34 -13.30 1.07 0.63
CA ILE A 34 -12.79 1.37 -0.72
C ILE A 34 -13.94 1.61 -1.69
N GLU A 35 -14.92 0.71 -1.73
CA GLU A 35 -16.07 0.80 -2.64
C GLU A 35 -16.82 2.12 -2.48
N THR A 36 -17.04 2.54 -1.24
CA THR A 36 -17.80 3.77 -0.93
C THR A 36 -17.00 5.06 -1.10
N THR A 37 -15.67 5.02 -1.01
CA THR A 37 -14.84 6.24 -0.91
C THR A 37 -13.95 6.47 -2.13
N ASN A 38 -13.44 5.41 -2.75
CA ASN A 38 -12.52 5.54 -3.87
C ASN A 38 -13.12 6.28 -5.09
N PRO A 39 -14.42 6.16 -5.45
CA PRO A 39 -14.96 6.87 -6.60
C PRO A 39 -14.79 8.39 -6.59
N SER A 40 -14.75 9.03 -5.41
CA SER A 40 -14.55 10.49 -5.29
C SER A 40 -13.09 10.91 -5.18
N VAL A 41 -12.19 9.98 -4.85
CA VAL A 41 -10.78 10.26 -4.54
C VAL A 41 -9.83 9.74 -5.62
N ASN A 42 -10.17 8.61 -6.25
CA ASN A 42 -9.37 7.90 -7.24
C ASN A 42 -7.93 7.62 -6.77
N ALA A 43 -7.81 7.04 -5.58
CA ALA A 43 -6.53 6.69 -4.97
C ALA A 43 -6.11 5.24 -5.25
N VAL A 44 -7.09 4.32 -5.26
CA VAL A 44 -6.92 2.90 -5.57
C VAL A 44 -7.18 2.67 -7.05
N THR A 45 -6.21 2.07 -7.75
CA THR A 45 -6.25 1.79 -9.19
C THR A 45 -6.72 0.36 -9.50
N ARG A 46 -6.49 -0.57 -8.57
CA ARG A 46 -6.93 -1.97 -8.66
C ARG A 46 -7.26 -2.50 -7.27
N ILE A 47 -8.44 -3.08 -7.13
CA ILE A 47 -8.87 -3.79 -5.91
C ILE A 47 -8.52 -5.27 -6.08
N LEU A 48 -7.95 -5.89 -5.04
CA LEU A 48 -7.51 -7.30 -5.01
C LEU A 48 -8.45 -8.13 -4.11
N ALA A 49 -9.77 -7.92 -4.24
CA ALA A 49 -10.75 -8.41 -3.29
C ALA A 49 -10.72 -9.95 -3.14
N GLY A 50 -10.70 -10.67 -4.26
CA GLY A 50 -10.68 -12.14 -4.24
C GLY A 50 -9.40 -12.70 -3.61
N GLU A 51 -8.24 -12.17 -4.01
CA GLU A 51 -6.94 -12.57 -3.47
C GLU A 51 -6.82 -12.23 -1.98
N ALA A 52 -7.28 -11.05 -1.57
CA ALA A 52 -7.24 -10.60 -0.19
C ALA A 52 -8.13 -11.45 0.73
N LEU A 53 -9.36 -11.76 0.31
CA LEU A 53 -10.28 -12.60 1.07
C LEU A 53 -9.76 -14.04 1.18
N ALA A 54 -9.17 -14.59 0.12
CA ALA A 54 -8.56 -15.92 0.17
C ALA A 54 -7.36 -15.98 1.15
N ILE A 55 -6.54 -14.93 1.20
CA ILE A 55 -5.45 -14.82 2.19
C ILE A 55 -6.03 -14.70 3.60
N ALA A 56 -7.07 -13.88 3.80
CA ALA A 56 -7.73 -13.69 5.09
C ALA A 56 -8.30 -15.01 5.63
N GLU A 57 -9.06 -15.75 4.82
CA GLU A 57 -9.59 -17.06 5.18
C GLU A 57 -8.47 -18.07 5.52
N SER A 58 -7.36 -18.02 4.78
CA SER A 58 -6.19 -18.84 5.08
C SER A 58 -5.60 -18.50 6.45
N HIS A 59 -5.48 -17.21 6.78
CA HIS A 59 -5.01 -16.75 8.09
C HIS A 59 -5.96 -17.17 9.22
N ASP A 60 -7.27 -17.02 9.01
CA ASP A 60 -8.29 -17.42 10.00
C ASP A 60 -8.27 -18.93 10.26
N ARG A 61 -8.12 -19.76 9.23
CA ARG A 61 -7.97 -21.22 9.41
C ARG A 61 -6.72 -21.59 10.20
N ARG A 62 -5.59 -20.95 9.91
CA ARG A 62 -4.32 -21.18 10.63
C ARG A 62 -4.43 -20.76 12.09
N LEU A 63 -5.04 -19.60 12.35
CA LEU A 63 -5.34 -19.15 13.71
C LEU A 63 -6.24 -20.15 14.43
N ALA A 64 -7.32 -20.62 13.81
CA ALA A 64 -8.22 -21.62 14.39
C ALA A 64 -7.51 -22.94 14.71
N ALA A 65 -6.54 -23.36 13.89
CA ALA A 65 -5.68 -24.52 14.13
C ALA A 65 -4.64 -24.31 15.25
N GLY A 66 -4.59 -23.13 15.87
CA GLY A 66 -3.65 -22.82 16.96
C GLY A 66 -2.27 -22.36 16.48
N GLU A 67 -2.09 -22.10 15.18
CA GLU A 67 -0.84 -21.53 14.69
C GLU A 67 -0.66 -20.08 15.17
N ARG A 68 0.58 -19.70 15.44
CA ARG A 68 0.94 -18.31 15.68
C ARG A 68 1.24 -17.64 14.35
N LEU A 69 0.44 -16.63 14.00
CA LEU A 69 0.73 -15.77 12.86
C LEU A 69 1.75 -14.67 13.24
N GLY A 70 2.29 -14.01 12.22
CA GLY A 70 3.28 -12.95 12.39
C GLY A 70 2.73 -11.67 13.04
N PRO A 71 3.60 -10.68 13.28
CA PRO A 71 3.29 -9.47 14.05
C PRO A 71 2.23 -8.57 13.40
N ILE A 72 1.96 -8.73 12.11
CA ILE A 72 1.00 -7.91 11.34
C ILE A 72 -0.13 -8.76 10.74
N ALA A 73 -0.42 -9.89 11.38
CA ALA A 73 -1.50 -10.79 10.98
C ALA A 73 -2.83 -10.05 10.73
N GLY A 74 -3.40 -10.24 9.54
CA GLY A 74 -4.69 -9.69 9.15
C GLY A 74 -4.68 -8.19 8.82
N VAL A 75 -3.53 -7.51 8.92
CA VAL A 75 -3.44 -6.08 8.61
C VAL A 75 -3.53 -5.85 7.09
N PRO A 76 -4.51 -5.08 6.59
CA PRO A 76 -4.58 -4.70 5.20
C PRO A 76 -3.48 -3.71 4.82
N ILE A 77 -2.90 -3.89 3.64
CA ILE A 77 -1.90 -2.97 3.09
C ILE A 77 -2.22 -2.61 1.64
N THR A 78 -1.88 -1.39 1.23
CA THR A 78 -1.84 -1.00 -0.19
C THR A 78 -0.43 -1.01 -0.74
N VAL A 79 -0.30 -1.27 -2.04
CA VAL A 79 0.98 -1.33 -2.73
C VAL A 79 0.98 -0.38 -3.92
N LYS A 80 1.82 0.66 -3.88
CA LYS A 80 1.98 1.62 -4.99
C LYS A 80 2.28 0.90 -6.30
N GLU A 81 1.69 1.35 -7.40
CA GLU A 81 1.82 0.64 -8.69
C GLU A 81 3.23 0.55 -9.26
N ASN A 82 4.21 1.33 -8.79
CA ASN A 82 5.62 1.15 -9.18
C ASN A 82 6.41 0.19 -8.29
N VAL A 83 5.74 -0.52 -7.37
CA VAL A 83 6.30 -1.58 -6.53
C VAL A 83 5.77 -2.92 -7.03
N ASP A 84 6.66 -3.88 -7.27
CA ASP A 84 6.27 -5.19 -7.77
C ASP A 84 5.44 -5.98 -6.74
N LEU A 85 4.32 -6.52 -7.19
CA LEU A 85 3.40 -7.39 -6.45
C LEU A 85 2.98 -8.52 -7.40
N ALA A 86 3.25 -9.76 -7.01
CA ALA A 86 2.90 -10.92 -7.80
C ALA A 86 1.38 -10.96 -8.08
N GLY A 87 1.01 -11.25 -9.33
CA GLY A 87 -0.40 -11.30 -9.76
C GLY A 87 -1.03 -9.95 -10.11
N SER A 88 -0.28 -8.84 -10.06
CA SER A 88 -0.79 -7.52 -10.46
C SER A 88 0.27 -6.70 -11.21
N PRO A 89 -0.07 -6.04 -12.34
CA PRO A 89 0.90 -5.29 -13.12
C PRO A 89 1.61 -4.16 -12.36
N THR A 90 2.88 -3.91 -12.68
CA THR A 90 3.67 -2.76 -12.23
C THR A 90 3.67 -1.69 -13.33
N THR A 91 2.56 -0.97 -13.46
CA THR A 91 2.27 -0.09 -14.61
C THR A 91 3.12 1.19 -14.66
N MET A 92 3.69 1.61 -13.52
CA MET A 92 4.30 2.93 -13.36
C MET A 92 3.37 4.12 -13.71
N GLY A 93 2.05 3.91 -13.81
CA GLY A 93 1.09 4.88 -14.34
C GLY A 93 1.11 5.04 -15.87
N VAL A 94 1.87 4.21 -16.60
CA VAL A 94 2.15 4.37 -18.04
C VAL A 94 1.36 3.35 -18.85
N GLN A 95 0.63 3.81 -19.87
CA GLN A 95 -0.22 2.95 -20.72
C GLN A 95 0.55 1.80 -21.38
N ALA A 96 1.78 2.06 -21.87
CA ALA A 96 2.62 1.03 -22.48
C ALA A 96 3.05 -0.09 -21.51
N LEU A 97 2.95 0.14 -20.20
CA LEU A 97 3.30 -0.80 -19.14
C LEU A 97 2.06 -1.36 -18.43
N ALA A 98 0.85 -1.14 -18.95
CA ALA A 98 -0.39 -1.56 -18.31
C ALA A 98 -0.48 -3.08 -18.05
N ALA A 99 0.31 -3.88 -18.79
CA ALA A 99 0.40 -5.33 -18.65
C ALA A 99 1.78 -5.82 -18.13
N ASP A 100 2.63 -4.94 -17.57
CA ASP A 100 3.96 -5.29 -17.04
C ASP A 100 3.84 -6.14 -15.76
N LEU A 101 3.67 -7.46 -15.90
CA LEU A 101 3.53 -8.39 -14.78
C LEU A 101 4.91 -8.79 -14.21
N PRO A 102 5.16 -8.56 -12.91
CA PRO A 102 6.40 -8.99 -12.28
C PRO A 102 6.43 -10.51 -12.05
N LEU A 103 7.63 -11.09 -12.02
CA LEU A 103 7.86 -12.50 -11.71
C LEU A 103 7.58 -12.86 -10.25
N GLY A 104 7.46 -11.86 -9.37
CA GLY A 104 7.25 -12.06 -7.95
C GLY A 104 7.05 -10.76 -7.19
N ASP A 105 6.79 -10.89 -5.90
CA ASP A 105 6.68 -9.75 -4.99
C ASP A 105 8.03 -9.05 -4.83
N ALA A 106 8.04 -7.72 -4.72
CA ALA A 106 9.20 -7.01 -4.23
C ALA A 106 9.58 -7.54 -2.82
N PRO A 107 10.87 -7.56 -2.42
CA PRO A 107 11.27 -8.31 -1.23
C PRO A 107 10.66 -7.81 0.07
N HIS A 108 10.35 -6.51 0.16
CA HIS A 108 9.67 -5.93 1.31
C HIS A 108 8.18 -6.29 1.34
N VAL A 109 7.51 -6.38 0.18
CA VAL A 109 6.14 -6.89 0.07
C VAL A 109 6.08 -8.36 0.48
N ALA A 110 7.01 -9.18 -0.03
CA ALA A 110 7.11 -10.60 0.34
C ALA A 110 7.29 -10.80 1.86
N ARG A 111 8.14 -9.98 2.49
CA ARG A 111 8.37 -10.00 3.95
C ARG A 111 7.12 -9.61 4.73
N LEU A 112 6.38 -8.60 4.30
CA LEU A 112 5.13 -8.18 4.95
C LEU A 112 4.05 -9.26 4.82
N LYS A 113 3.89 -9.87 3.63
CA LYS A 113 2.98 -11.01 3.43
C LYS A 113 3.37 -12.19 4.32
N ALA A 114 4.66 -12.52 4.42
CA ALA A 114 5.14 -13.57 5.31
C ALA A 114 4.90 -13.25 6.80
N ALA A 115 4.91 -11.96 7.17
CA ALA A 115 4.58 -11.48 8.51
C ALA A 115 3.05 -11.41 8.77
N GLY A 116 2.22 -11.75 7.79
CA GLY A 116 0.76 -11.88 7.91
C GLY A 116 -0.07 -10.71 7.39
N ALA A 117 0.55 -9.73 6.73
CA ALA A 117 -0.18 -8.63 6.10
C ALA A 117 -0.84 -9.06 4.79
N ILE A 118 -1.95 -8.40 4.46
CA ILE A 118 -2.82 -8.76 3.34
C ILE A 118 -2.87 -7.59 2.35
N PRO A 119 -2.23 -7.69 1.18
CA PRO A 119 -2.39 -6.70 0.11
C PRO A 119 -3.84 -6.66 -0.37
N ILE A 120 -4.50 -5.51 -0.27
CA ILE A 120 -5.91 -5.35 -0.67
C ILE A 120 -6.10 -4.56 -1.96
N ALA A 121 -5.10 -3.76 -2.35
CA ALA A 121 -5.23 -2.85 -3.49
C ALA A 121 -3.88 -2.32 -3.99
N ARG A 122 -3.88 -1.90 -5.27
CA ARG A 122 -2.86 -1.05 -5.87
C ARG A 122 -3.24 0.41 -5.78
N THR A 123 -2.26 1.28 -5.59
CA THR A 123 -2.46 2.72 -5.42
C THR A 123 -1.77 3.56 -6.50
N ASN A 124 -2.43 4.67 -6.83
CA ASN A 124 -2.07 5.54 -7.93
C ASN A 124 -0.79 6.35 -7.67
N LEU A 125 -0.15 6.78 -8.76
CA LEU A 125 1.06 7.60 -8.81
C LEU A 125 1.08 8.42 -10.10
N PRO A 126 1.86 9.51 -10.21
CA PRO A 126 2.15 10.11 -11.51
C PRO A 126 3.03 9.20 -12.36
N ASP A 127 2.99 9.37 -13.69
CA ASP A 127 3.82 8.64 -14.64
C ASP A 127 5.29 8.58 -14.18
N TYR A 128 5.85 7.37 -14.15
CA TYR A 128 7.21 7.07 -13.68
C TYR A 128 7.52 7.50 -12.24
N ALA A 129 6.53 7.86 -11.44
CA ALA A 129 6.68 8.47 -10.13
C ALA A 129 7.38 9.85 -10.14
N LEU A 130 7.34 10.59 -11.26
CA LEU A 130 8.13 11.81 -11.50
C LEU A 130 7.31 13.11 -11.53
N ARG A 131 6.35 13.26 -10.60
CA ARG A 131 5.65 14.54 -10.35
C ARG A 131 5.31 14.71 -8.87
N TRP A 132 5.04 15.94 -8.46
CA TRP A 132 4.62 16.30 -7.10
C TRP A 132 3.10 16.36 -6.91
N HIS A 133 2.33 15.91 -7.90
CA HIS A 133 0.90 15.62 -7.85
C HIS A 133 0.67 14.22 -8.45
N THR A 134 -0.37 13.51 -8.02
CA THR A 134 -0.69 12.19 -8.55
C THR A 134 -1.73 12.27 -9.66
N GLU A 135 -1.25 12.23 -10.89
CA GLU A 135 -2.06 12.12 -12.10
C GLU A 135 -1.26 11.41 -13.18
N ASN A 136 -1.89 10.48 -13.90
CA ASN A 136 -1.30 9.83 -15.07
C ASN A 136 -2.37 9.51 -16.12
N ALA A 137 -1.94 9.13 -17.34
CA ALA A 137 -2.83 8.86 -18.46
C ALA A 137 -3.60 7.52 -18.36
N LEU A 138 -3.20 6.61 -17.47
CA LEU A 138 -3.80 5.28 -17.31
C LEU A 138 -4.95 5.28 -16.29
N HIS A 139 -4.82 6.06 -15.22
CA HIS A 139 -5.70 6.07 -14.06
C HIS A 139 -6.27 7.46 -13.73
N GLY A 140 -5.76 8.53 -14.33
CA GLY A 140 -6.21 9.89 -14.08
C GLY A 140 -5.72 10.47 -12.74
N LEU A 141 -6.36 11.56 -12.33
CA LEU A 141 -6.01 12.36 -11.15
C LEU A 141 -6.50 11.71 -9.84
N THR A 142 -5.62 11.59 -8.85
CA THR A 142 -6.01 11.37 -7.45
C THR A 142 -6.29 12.72 -6.78
N ARG A 143 -7.46 12.84 -6.15
CA ARG A 143 -7.88 14.06 -5.45
C ARG A 143 -7.42 14.04 -4.00
N ASN A 144 -7.13 15.22 -3.45
CA ASN A 144 -6.87 15.35 -2.02
C ASN A 144 -8.18 15.13 -1.22
N PRO A 145 -8.19 14.27 -0.20
CA PRO A 145 -9.39 13.97 0.58
C PRO A 145 -9.86 15.12 1.48
N TRP A 146 -9.02 16.13 1.74
CA TRP A 146 -9.37 17.30 2.55
C TRP A 146 -9.97 18.44 1.72
N ASP A 147 -9.51 18.62 0.49
CA ASP A 147 -10.05 19.58 -0.47
C ASP A 147 -9.73 19.12 -1.90
N ALA A 148 -10.76 18.80 -2.68
CA ALA A 148 -10.63 18.28 -4.05
C ALA A 148 -9.96 19.25 -5.04
N ASN A 149 -9.80 20.53 -4.68
CA ASN A 149 -9.08 21.55 -5.46
C ASN A 149 -7.58 21.61 -5.14
N LEU A 150 -7.11 20.91 -4.10
CA LEU A 150 -5.71 20.82 -3.72
C LEU A 150 -5.09 19.50 -4.21
N THR A 151 -3.77 19.50 -4.34
CA THR A 151 -3.02 18.28 -4.67
C THR A 151 -3.00 17.31 -3.48
N CYS A 152 -3.12 16.00 -3.74
CA CYS A 152 -2.81 14.96 -2.75
C CYS A 152 -1.29 14.74 -2.58
N GLY A 153 -0.47 15.55 -3.26
CA GLY A 153 0.96 15.38 -3.38
C GLY A 153 1.35 14.25 -4.35
N GLY A 154 2.65 14.05 -4.51
CA GLY A 154 3.21 13.00 -5.35
C GLY A 154 4.62 12.58 -4.92
N SER A 155 5.06 11.37 -5.26
CA SER A 155 4.41 10.44 -6.18
C SER A 155 3.62 9.32 -5.50
N SER A 156 3.63 9.19 -4.18
CA SER A 156 2.82 8.20 -3.44
C SER A 156 1.48 8.79 -2.97
N GLY A 157 0.88 9.66 -3.78
CA GLY A 157 -0.38 10.34 -3.45
C GLY A 157 -1.58 9.39 -3.31
N GLY A 158 -1.61 8.29 -4.09
CA GLY A 158 -2.63 7.26 -3.93
C GLY A 158 -2.61 6.62 -2.53
N ASP A 159 -1.44 6.20 -2.04
CA ASP A 159 -1.32 5.67 -0.68
C ASP A 159 -1.70 6.71 0.38
N ALA A 160 -1.22 7.94 0.25
CA ALA A 160 -1.52 9.01 1.21
C ALA A 160 -3.03 9.26 1.32
N ALA A 161 -3.73 9.37 0.18
CA ALA A 161 -5.16 9.58 0.14
C ALA A 161 -5.94 8.35 0.63
N ALA A 162 -5.51 7.13 0.29
CA ALA A 162 -6.12 5.90 0.78
C ALA A 162 -6.01 5.73 2.30
N ILE A 163 -4.86 6.10 2.87
CA ILE A 163 -4.64 6.07 4.32
C ILE A 163 -5.52 7.11 5.03
N ALA A 164 -5.52 8.35 4.53
CA ALA A 164 -6.28 9.47 5.11
C ALA A 164 -7.79 9.22 5.11
N THR A 165 -8.28 8.47 4.13
CA THR A 165 -9.71 8.14 3.98
C THR A 165 -10.11 6.83 4.67
N GLY A 166 -9.17 6.11 5.28
CA GLY A 166 -9.45 4.85 5.98
C GLY A 166 -9.59 3.64 5.06
N MET A 167 -9.28 3.77 3.77
CA MET A 167 -9.29 2.64 2.83
C MET A 167 -8.24 1.58 3.19
N THR A 168 -7.13 1.98 3.81
CA THR A 168 -6.08 1.10 4.33
C THR A 168 -5.42 1.72 5.58
N PRO A 169 -4.91 0.96 6.55
CA PRO A 169 -4.10 1.50 7.64
C PRO A 169 -2.64 1.77 7.24
N ILE A 170 -2.09 0.99 6.30
CA ILE A 170 -0.69 1.08 5.84
C ILE A 170 -0.63 1.11 4.31
N GLY A 171 0.27 1.94 3.78
CA GLY A 171 0.60 1.99 2.35
C GLY A 171 2.10 1.85 2.10
N LEU A 172 2.45 1.15 1.02
CA LEU A 172 3.84 0.89 0.62
C LEU A 172 4.26 1.79 -0.54
N GLY A 173 4.86 2.92 -0.18
CA GLY A 173 5.40 3.88 -1.12
C GLY A 173 6.91 3.76 -1.37
N ASN A 174 7.43 4.74 -2.09
CA ASN A 174 8.86 4.96 -2.26
C ASN A 174 9.17 6.44 -2.44
N ASP A 175 10.38 6.84 -2.07
CA ASP A 175 10.82 8.22 -1.96
C ASP A 175 12.20 8.40 -2.58
N ILE A 176 12.27 9.30 -3.57
CA ILE A 176 13.52 9.81 -4.15
C ILE A 176 13.80 11.22 -3.61
N ALA A 177 12.80 12.09 -3.67
CA ALA A 177 12.93 13.52 -3.35
C ALA A 177 11.72 14.05 -2.58
N GLY A 178 11.11 13.24 -1.71
CA GLY A 178 9.93 13.57 -0.92
C GLY A 178 8.71 12.70 -1.22
N SER A 179 8.83 11.70 -2.08
CA SER A 179 7.65 11.04 -2.65
C SER A 179 6.81 10.20 -1.69
N VAL A 180 7.21 10.01 -0.41
CA VAL A 180 6.28 9.58 0.66
C VAL A 180 5.97 10.72 1.62
N ARG A 181 6.96 11.56 1.94
CA ARG A 181 6.84 12.67 2.91
C ARG A 181 5.92 13.79 2.43
N TRP A 182 6.04 14.20 1.18
CA TRP A 182 5.24 15.26 0.57
C TRP A 182 3.75 14.87 0.46
N PRO A 183 3.38 13.71 -0.12
CA PRO A 183 2.00 13.24 -0.05
C PRO A 183 1.43 13.13 1.37
N SER A 184 2.24 12.65 2.33
CA SER A 184 1.81 12.58 3.72
C SER A 184 1.55 13.96 4.33
N GLN A 185 2.35 14.96 3.99
CA GLN A 185 2.09 16.35 4.38
C GLN A 185 0.78 16.87 3.78
N CYS A 186 0.51 16.58 2.50
CA CYS A 186 -0.71 17.02 1.81
C CYS A 186 -1.99 16.35 2.34
N CYS A 187 -1.90 15.07 2.68
CA CYS A 187 -3.04 14.25 3.08
C CYS A 187 -3.15 14.03 4.59
N ALA A 188 -2.34 14.72 5.40
CA ALA A 188 -2.31 14.60 6.86
C ALA A 188 -2.12 13.14 7.35
N THR A 189 -1.11 12.46 6.81
CA THR A 189 -0.70 11.11 7.24
C THR A 189 0.75 11.09 7.69
N CYS A 190 1.21 9.97 8.24
CA CYS A 190 2.60 9.77 8.63
C CYS A 190 3.36 8.99 7.55
N ALA A 191 4.64 9.31 7.36
CA ALA A 191 5.52 8.52 6.50
C ALA A 191 6.94 8.49 7.04
N LEU A 192 7.63 7.38 6.79
CA LEU A 192 9.05 7.25 7.06
C LEU A 192 9.80 7.08 5.74
N LYS A 193 10.79 7.93 5.50
CA LYS A 193 11.82 7.70 4.49
C LYS A 193 13.04 7.07 5.17
N PRO A 194 13.22 5.73 5.12
CA PRO A 194 14.30 5.09 5.85
C PRO A 194 15.68 5.51 5.34
N THR A 195 16.71 5.19 6.13
CA THR A 195 18.10 5.26 5.67
C THR A 195 18.30 4.36 4.46
N ARG A 196 19.05 4.84 3.46
CA ARG A 196 19.41 4.06 2.27
C ARG A 196 19.97 2.70 2.68
N GLY A 197 19.53 1.64 2.00
CA GLY A 197 19.97 0.26 2.26
C GLY A 197 19.20 -0.47 3.36
N ARG A 198 18.37 0.23 4.16
CA ARG A 198 17.54 -0.43 5.19
C ARG A 198 16.48 -1.35 4.59
N VAL A 199 15.81 -0.89 3.52
CA VAL A 199 14.79 -1.67 2.81
C VAL A 199 15.34 -2.06 1.44
N PRO A 200 15.38 -3.36 1.09
CA PRO A 200 15.89 -3.81 -0.19
C PRO A 200 14.99 -3.35 -1.34
N ARG A 201 15.62 -2.97 -2.45
CA ARG A 201 14.94 -2.46 -3.65
C ARG A 201 15.42 -3.19 -4.89
N THR A 202 14.56 -4.02 -5.47
CA THR A 202 14.81 -4.71 -6.74
C THR A 202 13.59 -4.59 -7.66
N ARG A 203 13.74 -4.87 -8.94
CA ARG A 203 12.62 -5.23 -9.83
C ARG A 203 12.62 -6.75 -9.97
N MET A 204 11.45 -7.35 -10.11
CA MET A 204 11.26 -8.78 -10.35
C MET A 204 10.98 -9.04 -11.83
N THR A 205 12.00 -8.84 -12.67
CA THR A 205 11.93 -9.01 -14.13
C THR A 205 12.82 -10.17 -14.58
N ALA A 206 12.48 -10.82 -15.71
CA ALA A 206 13.25 -11.94 -16.25
C ALA A 206 14.67 -11.51 -16.66
N THR A 207 14.80 -10.29 -17.18
CA THR A 207 16.09 -9.69 -17.51
C THR A 207 16.41 -8.58 -16.51
N PRO A 208 17.62 -8.54 -15.93
CA PRO A 208 18.03 -7.43 -15.08
C PRO A 208 18.01 -6.11 -15.84
N VAL A 209 17.21 -5.15 -15.38
CA VAL A 209 17.21 -3.78 -15.91
C VAL A 209 18.06 -2.90 -14.98
N PRO A 210 19.28 -2.50 -15.40
CA PRO A 210 20.12 -1.67 -14.55
C PRO A 210 19.45 -0.31 -14.32
N ARG A 211 19.38 0.11 -13.06
CA ARG A 211 18.89 1.45 -12.70
C ARG A 211 20.05 2.43 -12.72
N SER A 212 19.79 3.68 -13.07
CA SER A 212 20.81 4.73 -12.99
C SER A 212 21.41 4.83 -11.59
N MET A 213 22.69 5.21 -11.48
CA MET A 213 23.34 5.42 -10.18
C MET A 213 22.54 6.38 -9.30
N ALA A 214 22.01 7.46 -9.87
CA ALA A 214 21.15 8.40 -9.16
C ALA A 214 19.94 7.69 -8.52
N SER A 215 19.21 6.86 -9.29
CA SER A 215 18.09 6.09 -8.74
C SER A 215 18.54 5.16 -7.60
N GLN A 216 19.70 4.51 -7.73
CA GLN A 216 20.23 3.60 -6.70
C GLN A 216 20.67 4.32 -5.41
N VAL A 217 21.04 5.60 -5.50
CA VAL A 217 21.46 6.40 -4.34
C VAL A 217 20.28 7.06 -3.66
N PHE A 218 19.34 7.64 -4.41
CA PHE A 218 18.27 8.45 -3.85
C PHE A 218 17.02 7.65 -3.46
N ALA A 219 16.66 6.63 -4.23
CA ALA A 219 15.37 5.95 -4.07
C ALA A 219 15.38 4.93 -2.91
N VAL A 220 14.42 5.08 -2.00
CA VAL A 220 14.14 4.09 -0.94
C VAL A 220 12.66 3.75 -0.89
N HIS A 221 12.34 2.50 -0.53
CA HIS A 221 10.97 2.15 -0.13
C HIS A 221 10.71 2.64 1.29
N GLY A 222 9.49 3.10 1.56
CA GLY A 222 9.12 3.66 2.86
C GLY A 222 7.64 3.41 3.17
N PRO A 223 7.31 3.04 4.42
CA PRO A 223 5.93 2.88 4.85
C PRO A 223 5.25 4.24 5.05
N MET A 224 3.94 4.22 4.89
CA MET A 224 3.04 5.33 5.17
C MET A 224 1.89 4.78 6.03
N ALA A 225 1.42 5.54 7.02
CA ALA A 225 0.34 5.11 7.92
C ALA A 225 -0.40 6.30 8.54
N ARG A 226 -1.48 6.03 9.30
CA ARG A 226 -2.20 7.08 10.05
C ARG A 226 -1.50 7.52 11.32
N SER A 227 -0.68 6.66 11.91
CA SER A 227 0.01 6.92 13.17
C SER A 227 1.51 6.64 13.04
N VAL A 228 2.31 7.28 13.90
CA VAL A 228 3.75 7.00 13.98
C VAL A 228 4.01 5.58 14.50
N GLU A 229 3.15 5.07 15.39
CA GLU A 229 3.23 3.72 15.91
C GLU A 229 3.11 2.67 14.80
N ASP A 230 2.17 2.84 13.87
CA ASP A 230 2.00 1.94 12.72
C ASP A 230 3.19 1.98 11.74
N LEU A 231 4.04 3.01 11.78
CA LEU A 231 5.28 3.03 10.98
C LEU A 231 6.39 2.15 11.58
N TRP A 232 6.30 1.82 12.86
CA TRP A 232 7.27 0.95 13.55
C TRP A 232 6.92 -0.53 13.46
N LEU A 233 5.64 -0.84 13.27
CA LEU A 233 5.08 -2.18 13.18
C LEU A 233 5.60 -2.97 11.97
#